data_AF-A0AAP3E2L0-F1
#
_entry.id   AF-A0AAP3E2L0-F1
#
_cell.length_a   1.000
_cell.length_b   1.000
_cell.length_c   1.000
_cell.angle_alpha   90.00
_cell.angle_beta   90.00
_cell.angle_gamma   90.00
#
_symmetry.space_group_name_H-M   'P 1'
#
loop_
_entity.id
_entity.type
_entity.pdbx_description
1 polymer ?
#
loop_
_entity_poly.entity_id
_entity_poly.type
_entity_poly.pdbx_seq_one_letter_code
_entity_poly.pdbx_strand_id
1 'polypeptide(L)'
;MAQNDLPARESETSVETIAARLEATDAVPVANVILETSDDDIVRQCGRSATALAAVRIAWRRTQRGEIDREDACSRLAGDVELDLATVAHAEAMLEYSICSPAPDEEIRALRRAIVAGHEILAAIENDRANGPRLSGSVFADVDPSLAALATLPLDRIDEAELRAHLQRLEADLEMARLGVELYAAVHEE
;
A
#
# COMPACT_ATOMS: atom_id res chain seq x y z
N MET A 1 9.73 31.85 46.11
CA MET A 1 10.79 31.74 45.09
C MET A 1 10.35 30.67 44.12
N ALA A 2 10.25 31.06 42.85
CA ALA A 2 9.76 30.26 41.74
C ALA A 2 10.83 29.29 41.21
N GLN A 3 10.38 28.16 40.64
CA GLN A 3 10.74 27.56 39.34
C GLN A 3 10.49 26.04 39.42
N ASN A 4 9.41 25.49 38.85
CA ASN A 4 9.17 25.18 37.43
C ASN A 4 10.29 24.32 36.81
N ASP A 5 10.00 23.04 36.52
CA ASP A 5 9.76 22.57 35.14
C ASP A 5 9.76 21.02 35.11
N LEU A 6 8.58 20.45 34.94
CA LEU A 6 8.41 19.14 34.29
C LEU A 6 7.52 19.42 33.09
N PRO A 7 8.04 19.52 31.86
CA PRO A 7 7.18 19.56 30.70
C PRO A 7 6.42 18.24 30.61
N ALA A 8 5.18 18.38 30.15
CA ALA A 8 4.19 17.34 30.01
C ALA A 8 4.76 16.12 29.28
N ARG A 9 4.19 14.95 29.60
CA ARG A 9 4.30 13.74 28.79
C ARG A 9 3.97 14.10 27.34
N GLU A 10 4.99 14.27 26.51
CA GLU A 10 4.87 13.99 25.09
C GLU A 10 4.35 12.56 25.02
N SER A 11 3.05 12.42 24.82
CA SER A 11 2.47 11.13 24.53
C SER A 11 2.94 10.84 23.12
N GLU A 12 4.10 10.20 23.01
CA GLU A 12 4.76 9.83 21.75
C GLU A 12 3.69 9.27 20.83
N THR A 13 3.30 10.05 19.83
CA THR A 13 2.16 9.70 19.00
C THR A 13 2.61 8.59 18.07
N SER A 14 2.14 7.38 18.34
CA SER A 14 2.53 6.18 17.62
C SER A 14 1.86 6.11 16.24
N VAL A 15 2.42 5.27 15.36
CA VAL A 15 1.84 4.95 14.05
C VAL A 15 0.41 4.42 14.20
N GLU A 16 0.15 3.56 15.19
CA GLU A 16 -1.18 3.00 15.47
C GLU A 16 -2.18 4.10 15.85
N THR A 17 -1.75 5.06 16.66
CA THR A 17 -2.61 6.17 17.09
C THR A 17 -2.98 7.07 15.92
N ILE A 18 -2.02 7.37 15.06
CA ILE A 18 -2.24 8.16 13.84
C ILE A 18 -3.13 7.40 12.87
N ALA A 19 -2.81 6.15 12.58
CA ALA A 19 -3.56 5.31 11.66
C ALA A 19 -5.01 5.11 12.13
N ALA A 20 -5.25 4.89 13.43
CA ALA A 20 -6.61 4.78 13.97
C ALA A 20 -7.43 6.06 13.75
N ARG A 21 -6.84 7.25 13.95
CA ARG A 21 -7.52 8.53 13.75
C ARG A 21 -7.82 8.83 12.29
N LEU A 22 -6.97 8.36 11.38
CA LEU A 22 -7.12 8.51 9.93
C LEU A 22 -7.89 7.36 9.29
N GLU A 23 -8.37 6.39 10.08
CA GLU A 23 -9.02 5.16 9.59
C GLU A 23 -8.13 4.36 8.62
N ALA A 24 -6.82 4.40 8.85
CA ALA A 24 -5.77 3.81 8.02
C ALA A 24 -5.07 2.63 8.71
N THR A 25 -5.77 1.85 9.54
CA THR A 25 -5.19 0.77 10.36
C THR A 25 -4.53 -0.32 9.52
N ASP A 26 -5.02 -0.58 8.30
CA ASP A 26 -4.40 -1.54 7.37
C ASP A 26 -2.98 -1.14 6.94
N ALA A 27 -2.64 0.15 7.02
CA ALA A 27 -1.33 0.66 6.65
C ALA A 27 -0.30 0.53 7.78
N VAL A 28 -0.70 0.14 9.00
CA VAL A 28 0.17 0.09 10.19
C VAL A 28 1.40 -0.79 9.98
N PRO A 29 1.32 -2.04 9.47
CA PRO A 29 2.50 -2.88 9.31
C PRO A 29 3.55 -2.22 8.40
N VAL A 30 3.10 -1.71 7.25
CA VAL A 30 3.96 -1.02 6.28
C VAL A 30 4.51 0.29 6.86
N ALA A 31 3.69 1.05 7.59
CA ALA A 31 4.11 2.32 8.19
C ALA A 31 5.14 2.12 9.31
N ASN A 32 5.00 1.07 10.12
CA ASN A 32 5.99 0.71 11.14
C ASN A 32 7.32 0.34 10.47
N VAL A 33 7.30 -0.50 9.44
CA VAL A 33 8.52 -0.85 8.68
C VAL A 33 9.17 0.38 8.05
N ILE A 34 8.40 1.30 7.44
CA ILE A 34 8.94 2.57 6.91
C ILE A 34 9.62 3.38 8.02
N LEU A 35 9.00 3.45 9.19
CA LEU A 35 9.51 4.24 10.32
C LEU A 35 10.73 3.58 10.99
N GLU A 36 10.79 2.25 11.02
CA GLU A 36 11.92 1.48 11.55
C GLU A 36 13.13 1.49 10.61
N THR A 37 12.87 1.49 9.30
CA THR A 37 13.91 1.62 8.26
C THR A 37 14.36 3.07 8.04
N SER A 38 13.63 4.04 8.59
CA SER A 38 14.00 5.45 8.50
C SER A 38 15.26 5.77 9.31
N ASP A 39 16.12 6.62 8.76
CA ASP A 39 17.26 7.14 9.50
C ASP A 39 16.78 7.96 10.71
N ASP A 40 17.40 7.75 11.88
CA ASP A 40 17.18 8.53 13.09
C ASP A 40 17.33 10.05 12.82
N ASP A 41 18.13 10.43 11.82
CA ASP A 41 18.25 11.82 11.36
C ASP A 41 16.93 12.45 10.90
N ILE A 42 16.06 11.69 10.24
CA ILE A 42 14.75 12.19 9.78
C ILE A 42 13.87 12.52 10.99
N VAL A 43 13.83 11.61 11.97
CA VAL A 43 13.08 11.80 13.22
C VAL A 43 13.63 12.99 14.01
N ARG A 44 14.96 13.18 14.06
CA ARG A 44 15.59 14.34 14.70
C ARG A 44 15.23 15.66 14.00
N GLN A 45 15.16 15.66 12.68
CA GLN A 45 14.93 16.87 11.89
C GLN A 45 13.46 17.28 11.83
N CYS A 46 12.55 16.32 11.68
CA CYS A 46 11.12 16.56 11.48
C CYS A 46 10.27 16.31 12.73
N GLY A 47 10.82 15.64 13.74
CA GLY A 47 10.08 15.19 14.91
C GLY A 47 9.35 13.86 14.66
N ARG A 48 9.18 13.08 15.74
CA ARG A 48 8.61 11.72 15.68
C ARG A 48 7.21 11.70 15.10
N SER A 49 6.33 12.60 15.54
CA SER A 49 4.93 12.58 15.10
C SER A 49 4.74 12.97 13.64
N ALA A 50 5.52 13.94 13.13
CA ALA A 50 5.48 14.31 11.71
C ALA A 50 6.03 13.17 10.84
N THR A 51 7.10 12.50 11.30
CA THR A 51 7.68 11.34 10.62
C THR A 51 6.74 10.14 10.62
N ALA A 52 6.08 9.86 11.75
CA ALA A 52 5.07 8.80 11.86
C ALA A 52 3.84 9.07 10.98
N LEU A 53 3.36 10.32 10.91
CA LEU A 53 2.31 10.71 9.99
C LEU A 53 2.73 10.52 8.53
N ALA A 54 3.94 10.97 8.18
CA ALA A 54 4.48 10.78 6.84
C ALA A 54 4.56 9.30 6.47
N ALA A 55 5.03 8.44 7.38
CA ALA A 55 5.07 6.99 7.19
C ALA A 55 3.67 6.39 6.94
N VAL A 56 2.66 6.76 7.74
CA VAL A 56 1.26 6.31 7.54
C VAL A 56 0.72 6.74 6.18
N ARG A 57 0.98 7.99 5.76
CA ARG A 57 0.51 8.51 4.47
C ARG A 57 1.18 7.80 3.29
N ILE A 58 2.49 7.55 3.36
CA ILE A 58 3.22 6.79 2.35
C ILE A 58 2.68 5.35 2.29
N ALA A 59 2.54 4.69 3.43
CA ALA A 59 2.02 3.33 3.52
C ALA A 59 0.60 3.22 2.93
N TRP A 60 -0.29 4.17 3.24
CA TRP A 60 -1.65 4.23 2.68
C TRP A 60 -1.65 4.37 1.15
N ARG A 61 -0.79 5.24 0.63
CA ARG A 61 -0.62 5.44 -0.82
C ARG A 61 -0.09 4.17 -1.49
N ARG A 62 0.94 3.53 -0.91
CA ARG A 62 1.54 2.31 -1.46
C ARG A 62 0.61 1.10 -1.37
N THR A 63 -0.22 1.00 -0.34
CA THR A 63 -1.27 -0.05 -0.26
C THR A 63 -2.49 0.23 -1.16
N GLN A 64 -2.46 1.32 -1.95
CA GLN A 64 -3.49 1.74 -2.91
C GLN A 64 -4.88 1.90 -2.32
N ARG A 65 -4.94 2.40 -1.08
CA ARG A 65 -6.19 2.76 -0.44
C ARG A 65 -6.63 4.20 -0.75
N GLY A 66 -5.88 4.89 -1.62
CA GLY A 66 -6.13 6.24 -2.08
C GLY A 66 -5.06 7.20 -1.59
N GLU A 67 -5.41 8.48 -1.53
CA GLU A 67 -4.58 9.52 -0.96
C GLU A 67 -5.30 10.11 0.24
N ILE A 68 -4.61 10.17 1.37
CA ILE A 68 -5.06 10.98 2.51
C ILE A 68 -4.63 12.40 2.16
N ASP A 69 -5.49 13.40 2.28
CA ASP A 69 -5.06 14.79 2.12
C ASP A 69 -4.20 15.24 3.31
N ARG A 70 -3.12 16.00 3.07
CA ARG A 70 -2.16 16.35 4.12
C ARG A 70 -2.75 17.36 5.11
N GLU A 71 -3.49 18.33 4.61
CA GLU A 71 -4.15 19.35 5.42
C GLU A 71 -5.27 18.75 6.28
N ASP A 72 -6.08 17.87 5.69
CA ASP A 72 -7.08 17.09 6.41
C ASP A 72 -6.44 16.21 7.50
N ALA A 73 -5.37 15.48 7.17
CA ALA A 73 -4.68 14.63 8.15
C ALA A 73 -4.14 15.42 9.34
N CYS A 74 -3.51 16.57 9.10
CA CYS A 74 -3.02 17.43 10.18
C CYS A 74 -4.17 18.00 11.00
N SER A 75 -5.28 18.38 10.35
CA SER A 75 -6.47 18.89 11.02
C SER A 75 -7.13 17.84 11.93
N ARG A 76 -7.19 16.57 11.48
CA ARG A 76 -7.74 15.45 12.27
C ARG A 76 -6.87 15.07 13.48
N LEU A 77 -5.60 15.45 13.46
CA LEU A 77 -4.63 15.22 14.54
C LEU A 77 -4.41 16.46 15.42
N ALA A 78 -5.01 17.59 15.04
CA ALA A 78 -4.87 18.84 15.77
C ALA A 78 -5.42 18.71 17.20
N GLY A 79 -4.65 19.19 18.17
CA GLY A 79 -4.99 19.15 19.60
C GLY A 79 -4.30 18.04 20.38
N ASP A 80 -3.83 16.98 19.70
CA ASP A 80 -3.02 15.91 20.30
C ASP A 80 -1.54 16.09 20.00
N VAL A 81 -1.23 16.68 18.85
CA VAL A 81 0.13 16.88 18.33
C VAL A 81 0.22 18.23 17.64
N GLU A 82 1.32 18.94 17.86
CA GLU A 82 1.68 20.10 17.05
C GLU A 82 2.32 19.61 15.75
N LEU A 83 1.59 19.71 14.64
CA LEU A 83 2.04 19.29 13.31
C LEU A 83 2.06 20.49 12.37
N ASP A 84 3.23 20.75 11.79
CA ASP A 84 3.40 21.71 10.72
C ASP A 84 3.35 21.02 9.35
N LEU A 85 2.55 21.56 8.43
CA LEU A 85 2.34 20.97 7.10
C LEU A 85 3.62 20.88 6.29
N ALA A 86 4.49 21.90 6.38
CA ALA A 86 5.76 21.90 5.66
C ALA A 86 6.71 20.84 6.22
N THR A 87 6.72 20.67 7.53
CA THR A 87 7.51 19.63 8.23
C THR A 87 7.04 18.23 7.85
N VAL A 88 5.73 17.98 7.79
CA VAL A 88 5.18 16.68 7.33
C VAL A 88 5.53 16.43 5.86
N ALA A 89 5.40 17.43 4.99
CA ALA A 89 5.78 17.31 3.58
C ALA A 89 7.28 17.03 3.40
N HIS A 90 8.13 17.66 4.23
CA HIS A 90 9.56 17.40 4.23
C HIS A 90 9.88 15.98 4.69
N ALA A 91 9.26 15.52 5.78
CA ALA A 91 9.40 14.15 6.27
C ALA A 91 8.97 13.11 5.21
N GLU A 92 7.85 13.34 4.51
CA GLU A 92 7.41 12.49 3.40
C GLU A 92 8.49 12.39 2.32
N ALA A 93 9.05 13.52 1.88
CA ALA A 93 10.08 13.54 0.85
C ALA A 93 11.36 12.82 1.27
N MET A 94 11.79 12.97 2.54
CA MET A 94 12.96 12.29 3.07
C MET A 94 12.75 10.77 3.18
N LEU A 95 11.58 10.35 3.69
CA LEU A 95 11.23 8.93 3.79
C LEU A 95 11.10 8.29 2.40
N GLU A 96 10.44 8.96 1.45
CA GLU A 96 10.33 8.44 0.08
C GLU A 96 11.67 8.34 -0.63
N TYR A 97 12.63 9.20 -0.28
CA TYR A 97 14.00 9.10 -0.78
C TYR A 97 14.77 7.94 -0.14
N SER A 98 14.51 7.63 1.14
CA SER A 98 15.23 6.58 1.87
C SER A 98 14.70 5.17 1.58
N ILE A 99 13.46 5.03 1.14
CA ILE A 99 12.86 3.73 0.81
C ILE A 99 12.84 3.51 -0.70
N CYS A 100 12.96 2.25 -1.14
CA CYS A 100 12.86 1.90 -2.56
C CYS A 100 11.60 2.49 -3.22
N SER A 101 11.76 2.97 -4.46
CA SER A 101 10.63 3.42 -5.27
C SER A 101 9.73 2.24 -5.66
N PRO A 102 8.40 2.44 -5.75
CA PRO A 102 7.52 1.48 -6.39
C PRO A 102 7.94 1.20 -7.84
N ALA A 103 7.47 0.08 -8.38
CA ALA A 103 7.54 -0.20 -9.81
C ALA A 103 6.81 0.89 -10.63
N PRO A 104 7.14 1.05 -11.92
CA PRO A 104 6.44 2.00 -12.78
C PRO A 104 4.92 1.78 -12.82
N ASP A 105 4.15 2.86 -12.92
CA ASP A 105 2.68 2.81 -12.96
C ASP A 105 2.12 1.89 -14.04
N GLU A 106 2.83 1.74 -15.15
CA GLU A 106 2.44 0.86 -16.25
C GLU A 106 2.49 -0.62 -15.82
N GLU A 107 3.52 -1.03 -15.09
CA GLU A 107 3.69 -2.38 -14.57
C GLU A 107 2.63 -2.70 -13.51
N ILE A 108 2.41 -1.78 -12.56
CA ILE A 108 1.35 -1.89 -11.55
C ILE A 108 -0.03 -2.00 -12.22
N ARG A 109 -0.28 -1.22 -13.28
CA ARG A 109 -1.52 -1.30 -14.06
C ARG A 109 -1.64 -2.62 -14.82
N ALA A 110 -0.55 -3.15 -15.36
CA ALA A 110 -0.54 -4.43 -16.05
C ALA A 110 -0.89 -5.59 -15.09
N LEU A 111 -0.25 -5.64 -13.92
CA LEU A 111 -0.53 -6.63 -12.88
C LEU A 111 -1.99 -6.58 -12.40
N ARG A 112 -2.53 -5.37 -12.15
CA ARG A 112 -3.95 -5.19 -11.81
C ARG A 112 -4.89 -5.75 -12.89
N ARG A 113 -4.61 -5.47 -14.17
CA ARG A 113 -5.42 -5.99 -15.28
C ARG A 113 -5.36 -7.52 -15.35
N ALA A 114 -4.18 -8.11 -15.16
CA ALA A 114 -4.00 -9.55 -15.13
C ALA A 114 -4.82 -10.20 -14.00
N ILE A 115 -4.77 -9.66 -12.78
CA ILE A 115 -5.57 -10.17 -11.65
C ILE A 115 -7.07 -10.08 -11.91
N VAL A 116 -7.56 -8.95 -12.42
CA VAL A 116 -8.99 -8.80 -12.76
C VAL A 116 -9.39 -9.82 -13.83
N ALA A 117 -8.57 -9.99 -14.87
CA ALA A 117 -8.82 -10.98 -15.91
C ALA A 117 -8.87 -12.41 -15.36
N GLY A 118 -7.92 -12.80 -14.51
CA GLY A 118 -7.90 -14.13 -13.92
C GLY A 118 -9.07 -14.38 -12.96
N HIS A 119 -9.48 -13.39 -12.16
CA HIS A 119 -10.67 -13.49 -11.31
C HIS A 119 -11.96 -13.68 -12.11
N GLU A 120 -12.08 -13.04 -13.27
CA GLU A 120 -13.24 -13.21 -14.15
C GLU A 120 -13.28 -14.61 -14.78
N ILE A 121 -12.12 -15.20 -15.11
CA ILE A 121 -12.03 -16.59 -15.55
C ILE A 121 -12.43 -17.53 -14.41
N LEU A 122 -11.88 -17.33 -13.20
CA LEU A 122 -12.20 -18.15 -12.03
C LEU A 122 -13.71 -18.09 -11.70
N ALA A 123 -14.30 -16.89 -11.72
CA ALA A 123 -15.73 -16.71 -11.51
C ALA A 123 -16.57 -17.39 -12.60
N ALA A 124 -16.08 -17.47 -13.85
CA ALA A 124 -16.78 -18.20 -14.90
C ALA A 124 -16.78 -19.72 -14.66
N ILE A 125 -15.67 -20.27 -14.18
CA ILE A 125 -15.53 -21.68 -13.79
C ILE A 125 -16.46 -22.01 -12.62
N GLU A 126 -16.38 -21.24 -11.53
CA GLU A 126 -17.15 -21.47 -10.28
C GLU A 126 -18.67 -21.41 -10.49
N ASN A 127 -19.14 -20.66 -11.49
CA ASN A 127 -20.57 -20.51 -11.79
C ASN A 127 -21.07 -21.46 -12.89
N ASP A 128 -20.24 -22.43 -13.33
CA ASP A 128 -20.54 -23.41 -14.39
C ASP A 128 -21.21 -22.75 -15.62
N ARG A 129 -20.70 -21.56 -16.00
CA ARG A 129 -21.34 -20.76 -17.04
C ARG A 129 -21.13 -21.40 -18.40
N ALA A 130 -22.24 -21.69 -19.10
CA ALA A 130 -22.22 -22.18 -20.49
C ALA A 130 -21.64 -21.18 -21.50
N ASN A 131 -21.68 -19.88 -21.17
CA ASN A 131 -21.02 -18.83 -21.94
C ASN A 131 -19.73 -18.47 -21.20
N GLY A 132 -18.60 -18.48 -21.92
CA GLY A 132 -17.28 -18.13 -21.39
C GLY A 132 -17.23 -16.76 -20.71
N PRO A 133 -16.05 -16.36 -20.20
CA PRO A 133 -15.89 -15.13 -19.42
C PRO A 133 -16.56 -13.93 -20.12
N ARG A 134 -17.34 -13.14 -19.39
CA ARG A 134 -18.09 -11.98 -19.95
C ARG A 134 -17.13 -10.82 -20.20
N LEU A 135 -16.18 -11.01 -21.10
CA LEU A 135 -15.09 -10.07 -21.32
C LEU A 135 -15.15 -9.63 -22.78
N SER A 136 -16.04 -8.67 -23.04
CA SER A 136 -16.09 -7.94 -24.31
C SER A 136 -15.27 -6.66 -24.19
N GLY A 137 -14.21 -6.52 -25.00
CA GLY A 137 -13.47 -5.25 -25.18
C GLY A 137 -11.99 -5.31 -24.84
N SER A 138 -11.30 -4.21 -25.15
CA SER A 138 -9.85 -3.92 -25.10
C SER A 138 -9.07 -4.33 -23.84
N VAL A 139 -9.73 -4.88 -22.81
CA VAL A 139 -9.11 -5.31 -21.55
C VAL A 139 -8.13 -6.46 -21.77
N PHE A 140 -8.39 -7.40 -22.68
CA PHE A 140 -7.45 -8.51 -22.98
C PHE A 140 -6.38 -8.20 -24.01
N ALA A 141 -6.53 -7.13 -24.79
CA ALA A 141 -5.56 -6.82 -25.84
C ALA A 141 -4.16 -6.53 -25.27
N ASP A 142 -4.11 -6.05 -24.02
CA ASP A 142 -2.90 -5.70 -23.27
C ASP A 142 -2.78 -6.48 -21.94
N VAL A 143 -3.39 -7.67 -21.84
CA VAL A 143 -3.26 -8.59 -20.69
C VAL A 143 -2.13 -9.57 -20.94
N ASP A 144 -1.59 -10.10 -19.84
CA ASP A 144 -0.63 -11.19 -19.84
C ASP A 144 -1.01 -12.28 -20.89
N PRO A 145 -0.10 -12.63 -21.83
CA PRO A 145 -0.37 -13.59 -22.88
C PRO A 145 -0.86 -14.96 -22.39
N SER A 146 -0.46 -15.39 -21.19
CA SER A 146 -0.88 -16.65 -20.60
C SER A 146 -2.36 -16.64 -20.21
N LEU A 147 -2.84 -15.55 -19.60
CA LEU A 147 -4.25 -15.37 -19.26
C LEU A 147 -5.12 -15.18 -20.51
N ALA A 148 -4.59 -14.49 -21.52
CA ALA A 148 -5.26 -14.37 -22.81
C ALA A 148 -5.44 -15.74 -23.48
N ALA A 149 -4.45 -16.63 -23.41
CA ALA A 149 -4.56 -17.99 -23.90
C ALA A 149 -5.62 -18.81 -23.14
N LEU A 150 -5.65 -18.72 -21.79
CA LEU A 150 -6.63 -19.40 -20.96
C LEU A 150 -8.07 -18.97 -21.28
N ALA A 151 -8.30 -17.68 -21.55
CA ALA A 151 -9.62 -17.16 -21.93
C ALA A 151 -10.17 -17.76 -23.25
N THR A 152 -9.32 -18.38 -24.08
CA THR A 152 -9.74 -19.07 -25.32
C THR A 152 -10.05 -20.56 -25.13
N LEU A 153 -9.70 -21.14 -23.98
CA LEU A 153 -9.93 -22.55 -23.70
C LEU A 153 -11.37 -22.78 -23.21
N PRO A 154 -11.95 -23.96 -23.50
CA PRO A 154 -13.10 -24.46 -22.77
C PRO A 154 -12.82 -24.45 -21.24
N LEU A 155 -13.77 -23.97 -20.44
CA LEU A 155 -13.60 -23.80 -18.98
C LEU A 155 -13.30 -25.12 -18.26
N ASP A 156 -13.84 -26.24 -18.76
CA ASP A 156 -13.61 -27.60 -18.24
C ASP A 156 -12.17 -28.10 -18.46
N ARG A 157 -11.36 -27.38 -19.24
CA ARG A 157 -9.94 -27.66 -19.48
C ARG A 157 -8.99 -26.78 -18.66
N ILE A 158 -9.52 -25.83 -17.90
CA ILE A 158 -8.72 -24.95 -17.05
C ILE A 158 -8.62 -25.60 -15.67
N ASP A 159 -7.40 -25.80 -15.18
CA ASP A 159 -7.17 -26.24 -13.81
C ASP A 159 -7.42 -25.06 -12.86
N GLU A 160 -8.53 -25.16 -12.12
CA GLU A 160 -8.97 -24.15 -11.15
C GLU A 160 -7.94 -23.93 -10.03
N ALA A 161 -7.27 -24.99 -9.57
CA ALA A 161 -6.27 -24.89 -8.50
C ALA A 161 -5.00 -24.21 -9.01
N GLU A 162 -4.58 -24.54 -10.23
CA GLU A 162 -3.44 -23.87 -10.88
C GLU A 162 -3.73 -22.37 -11.12
N LEU A 163 -4.94 -22.04 -11.59
CA LEU A 163 -5.36 -20.65 -11.78
C LEU A 163 -5.37 -19.85 -10.47
N ARG A 164 -5.89 -20.44 -9.39
CA ARG A 164 -5.84 -19.80 -8.06
C ARG A 164 -4.42 -19.58 -7.57
N ALA A 165 -3.54 -20.57 -7.74
CA ALA A 165 -2.14 -20.43 -7.36
C ALA A 165 -1.41 -19.36 -8.20
N HIS A 166 -1.75 -19.23 -9.48
CA HIS A 166 -1.22 -18.17 -10.33
C HIS A 166 -1.72 -16.79 -9.92
N LEU A 167 -3.02 -16.65 -9.62
CA LEU A 167 -3.59 -15.40 -9.10
C LEU A 167 -2.94 -14.96 -7.80
N GLN A 168 -2.73 -15.87 -6.85
CA GLN A 168 -2.03 -15.58 -5.60
C GLN A 168 -0.61 -15.06 -5.83
N ARG A 169 0.13 -15.61 -6.82
CA ARG A 169 1.45 -15.08 -7.20
C ARG A 169 1.35 -13.68 -7.79
N LEU A 170 0.40 -13.43 -8.68
CA LEU A 170 0.20 -12.09 -9.26
C LEU A 170 -0.19 -11.06 -8.19
N GLU A 171 -0.97 -11.45 -7.18
CA GLU A 171 -1.31 -10.58 -6.05
C GLU A 171 -0.09 -10.23 -5.21
N ALA A 172 0.78 -11.22 -4.93
CA ALA A 172 2.07 -10.98 -4.27
C ALA A 172 2.99 -10.09 -5.12
N ASP A 173 3.07 -10.33 -6.43
CA ASP A 173 3.86 -9.50 -7.37
C ASP A 173 3.33 -8.06 -7.40
N LEU A 174 2.00 -7.87 -7.36
CA LEU A 174 1.39 -6.55 -7.31
C LEU A 174 1.66 -5.83 -5.99
N GLU A 175 1.63 -6.54 -4.88
CA GLU A 175 2.01 -6.00 -3.58
C GLU A 175 3.48 -5.58 -3.57
N MET A 176 4.39 -6.44 -4.02
CA MET A 176 5.81 -6.15 -4.16
C MET A 176 6.06 -4.96 -5.09
N ALA A 177 5.40 -4.91 -6.24
CA ALA A 177 5.50 -3.80 -7.20
C ALA A 177 5.07 -2.46 -6.58
N ARG A 178 4.07 -2.47 -5.69
CA ARG A 178 3.59 -1.24 -5.01
C ARG A 178 4.48 -0.80 -3.86
N LEU A 179 4.98 -1.76 -3.07
CA LEU A 179 5.82 -1.46 -1.92
C LEU A 179 7.26 -1.14 -2.33
N GLY A 180 7.75 -1.73 -3.42
CA GLY A 180 9.17 -1.83 -3.74
C GLY A 180 9.78 -3.04 -3.04
N VAL A 181 10.84 -3.62 -3.63
CA VAL A 181 11.41 -4.91 -3.22
C VAL A 181 11.86 -4.92 -1.75
N GLU A 182 12.59 -3.89 -1.32
CA GLU A 182 13.13 -3.83 0.06
C GLU A 182 12.02 -3.68 1.11
N LEU A 183 11.03 -2.83 0.84
CA LEU A 183 9.90 -2.63 1.75
C LEU A 183 9.01 -3.88 1.79
N TYR A 184 8.80 -4.54 0.65
CA TYR A 184 8.08 -5.81 0.59
C TYR A 184 8.79 -6.89 1.41
N ALA A 185 10.10 -7.07 1.22
CA ALA A 185 10.88 -8.03 1.99
C ALA A 185 10.79 -7.74 3.50
N ALA A 186 10.99 -6.49 3.92
CA ALA A 186 10.93 -6.12 5.33
C ALA A 186 9.53 -6.27 5.97
N VAL A 187 8.45 -6.21 5.18
CA VAL A 187 7.08 -6.45 5.68
C VAL A 187 6.75 -7.95 5.82
N HIS A 188 7.38 -8.81 5.01
CA HIS A 188 7.05 -10.24 4.92
C HIS A 188 8.13 -11.19 5.47
N GLU A 189 9.32 -10.69 5.80
CA GLU A 189 10.37 -11.42 6.51
C GLU A 189 10.19 -11.28 8.02
N GLU A 190 9.34 -12.14 8.61
CA GLU A 190 9.29 -12.47 10.05
C GLU A 190 9.71 -13.93 10.32
#